data_AF-A0A7K6VXH3-F1
#
_entry.id   AF-A0A7K6VXH3-F1
#
_cell.length_a   1.000
_cell.length_b   1.000
_cell.length_c   1.000
_cell.angle_alpha   90.00
_cell.angle_beta   90.00
_cell.angle_gamma   90.00
#
_symmetry.space_group_name_H-M   'P 1'
#
loop_
_entity.id
_entity.type
_entity.pdbx_description
1 polymer ?
#
loop_
_entity_poly.entity_id
_entity_poly.type
_entity_poly.pdbx_seq_one_letter_code
_entity_poly.pdbx_strand_id
1 'polypeptide(L)'
;MEGDPTLQLRVFDLNCWAIRYLSKRRQERVQLIGDMLRREGFDLVLLQEVWSEQDYSDLKAKLRGCYPFSHCFRSGVIGSGLCVFSKFPILDTLLYQYSLNGYPYMLQHGDWFCGKSVGLVPAWGSRLLCPTPSRQLHAEYCREKDAYLPHRLVQAWELAQFIRHTSKAADVVLLGGDLNMHPEDVGIRLLRGWTGLRDAFTEATRFEGCKDGCTLVPSNCFTVKTELLPFPLGIRIDYILYKAVSRFTVKCEELKTTMGTAPGADIPLSDHEAVMATLHIQRQGRAAGAALDTAELALADVVTEARTEVDVGLQAAQRQRYSTGRMAVLALLLLLLQAVAALGTLAGLAAEQPFPKLSFSLLAFLAVGVLLLATGLHLFHTIEVKMLQGTEEQMRMALRVLRERP
;
A
#
# COMPACT_ATOMS: atom_id res chain seq x y z
N MET A 1 -36.23 -8.00 -27.92
CA MET A 1 -35.53 -7.03 -27.06
C MET A 1 -34.05 -7.34 -27.21
N GLU A 2 -33.33 -6.58 -28.04
CA GLU A 2 -31.86 -6.64 -28.05
C GLU A 2 -31.38 -6.28 -26.65
N GLY A 3 -30.64 -7.19 -26.01
CA GLY A 3 -30.03 -6.91 -24.71
C GLY A 3 -29.02 -5.77 -24.85
N ASP A 4 -28.90 -4.93 -23.83
CA ASP A 4 -27.88 -3.87 -23.80
C ASP A 4 -26.48 -4.48 -24.10
N PRO A 5 -25.64 -3.79 -24.90
CA PRO A 5 -24.35 -4.31 -25.31
C PRO A 5 -23.46 -4.59 -24.09
N THR A 6 -22.78 -5.73 -24.13
CA THR A 6 -21.79 -6.10 -23.11
C THR A 6 -20.48 -5.37 -23.40
N LEU A 7 -20.00 -4.58 -22.44
CA LEU A 7 -18.69 -3.96 -22.53
C LEU A 7 -17.64 -4.93 -21.98
N GLN A 8 -16.65 -5.27 -22.80
CA GLN A 8 -15.45 -5.98 -22.36
C GLN A 8 -14.40 -4.96 -21.93
N LEU A 9 -13.80 -5.17 -20.76
CA LEU A 9 -12.73 -4.34 -20.19
C LEU A 9 -11.53 -5.23 -19.86
N ARG A 10 -10.40 -5.01 -20.53
CA ARG A 10 -9.12 -5.70 -20.26
C ARG A 10 -8.22 -4.82 -19.39
N VAL A 11 -7.89 -5.32 -18.21
CA VAL A 11 -7.09 -4.64 -17.19
C VAL A 11 -5.75 -5.35 -17.04
N PHE A 12 -4.67 -4.59 -17.00
CA PHE A 12 -3.32 -5.06 -16.68
C PHE A 12 -2.84 -4.40 -15.39
N ASP A 13 -2.27 -5.18 -14.47
CA ASP A 13 -1.68 -4.72 -13.22
C ASP A 13 -0.28 -5.32 -13.03
N LEU A 14 0.70 -4.49 -12.67
CA LEU A 14 2.06 -4.94 -12.40
C LEU A 14 2.83 -4.00 -11.48
N ASN A 15 3.38 -4.56 -10.40
CA ASN A 15 4.52 -3.96 -9.70
C ASN A 15 5.78 -4.09 -10.56
N CYS A 16 6.32 -2.97 -11.05
CA CYS A 16 7.44 -2.93 -11.98
C CYS A 16 8.81 -3.09 -11.31
N TRP A 17 8.90 -2.98 -9.98
CA TRP A 17 10.15 -2.97 -9.22
C TRP A 17 11.21 -2.11 -9.91
N ALA A 18 10.90 -0.86 -10.26
CA ALA A 18 11.81 0.00 -11.01
C ALA A 18 12.59 0.95 -10.07
N ILE A 19 13.08 0.42 -8.95
CA ILE A 19 13.79 1.21 -7.94
C ILE A 19 15.17 1.59 -8.50
N ARG A 20 15.46 2.89 -8.49
CA ARG A 20 16.74 3.40 -9.00
C ARG A 20 17.89 2.85 -8.14
N TYR A 21 18.93 2.34 -8.80
CA TYR A 21 20.13 1.74 -8.20
C TYR A 21 19.97 0.39 -7.49
N LEU A 22 18.76 -0.01 -7.09
CA LEU A 22 18.52 -1.30 -6.42
C LEU A 22 18.03 -2.37 -7.38
N SER A 23 17.13 -2.01 -8.29
CA SER A 23 16.49 -3.00 -9.15
C SER A 23 17.39 -3.44 -10.30
N LYS A 24 17.55 -4.76 -10.45
CA LYS A 24 18.40 -5.37 -11.47
C LYS A 24 17.78 -5.22 -12.87
N ARG A 25 18.64 -5.01 -13.88
CA ARG A 25 18.28 -4.86 -15.30
C ARG A 25 17.10 -3.90 -15.54
N ARG A 26 16.97 -2.84 -14.72
CA ARG A 26 15.80 -1.95 -14.69
C ARG A 26 15.40 -1.40 -16.06
N GLN A 27 16.34 -0.79 -16.79
CA GLN A 27 16.05 -0.15 -18.08
C GLN A 27 15.53 -1.17 -19.10
N GLU A 28 16.15 -2.35 -19.15
CA GLU A 28 15.73 -3.44 -20.04
C GLU A 28 14.31 -3.93 -19.71
N ARG A 29 14.01 -4.14 -18.43
CA ARG A 29 12.66 -4.54 -17.99
C ARG A 29 11.60 -3.50 -18.31
N VAL A 30 11.87 -2.22 -18.06
CA VAL A 30 10.96 -1.12 -18.43
C VAL A 30 10.68 -1.12 -19.93
N GLN A 31 11.69 -1.38 -20.77
CA GLN A 31 11.49 -1.53 -22.22
C GLN A 31 10.62 -2.74 -22.56
N LEU A 32 10.88 -3.91 -21.96
CA LEU A 32 10.08 -5.13 -22.16
C LEU A 32 8.62 -4.96 -21.74
N ILE A 33 8.38 -4.30 -20.59
CA ILE A 33 7.03 -3.96 -20.13
C ILE A 33 6.33 -3.11 -21.19
N GLY A 34 6.98 -2.05 -21.69
CA GLY A 34 6.40 -1.21 -22.74
C GLY A 34 6.14 -1.93 -24.06
N ASP A 35 6.98 -2.88 -24.47
CA ASP A 35 6.75 -3.69 -25.69
C ASP A 35 5.58 -4.65 -25.54
N MET A 36 5.50 -5.33 -24.39
CA MET A 36 4.39 -6.22 -24.07
C MET A 36 3.07 -5.44 -24.04
N LEU A 37 3.01 -4.31 -23.34
CA LEU A 37 1.80 -3.49 -23.24
C LEU A 37 1.31 -2.97 -24.59
N ARG A 38 2.24 -2.66 -25.50
CA ARG A 38 1.92 -2.26 -26.89
C ARG A 38 1.38 -3.41 -27.71
N ARG A 39 1.91 -4.63 -27.54
CA ARG A 39 1.50 -5.83 -28.28
C ARG A 39 0.15 -6.37 -27.83
N GLU A 40 -0.07 -6.49 -26.52
CA GLU A 40 -1.27 -7.13 -25.96
C GLU A 40 -2.52 -6.24 -26.03
N GLY A 41 -2.33 -4.91 -26.00
CA GLY A 41 -3.40 -3.93 -26.20
C GLY A 41 -4.51 -3.96 -25.15
N PHE A 42 -4.16 -3.88 -23.86
CA PHE A 42 -5.11 -3.72 -22.74
C PHE A 42 -5.86 -2.40 -22.82
N ASP A 43 -6.99 -2.26 -22.11
CA ASP A 43 -7.77 -1.02 -22.09
C ASP A 43 -7.36 -0.10 -20.94
N LEU A 44 -6.92 -0.71 -19.84
CA LEU A 44 -6.41 -0.05 -18.66
C LEU A 44 -5.17 -0.76 -18.13
N VAL A 45 -4.13 0.00 -17.83
CA VAL A 45 -2.83 -0.49 -17.37
C VAL A 45 -2.45 0.24 -16.09
N LEU A 46 -2.17 -0.54 -15.05
CA LEU A 46 -1.90 -0.10 -13.69
C LEU A 46 -0.50 -0.53 -13.34
N LEU A 47 0.40 0.42 -13.12
CA LEU A 47 1.79 0.14 -12.80
C LEU A 47 2.14 0.71 -11.43
N GLN A 48 2.75 -0.13 -10.59
CA GLN A 48 3.36 0.27 -9.33
C GLN A 48 4.89 0.25 -9.45
N GLU A 49 5.56 0.89 -8.51
CA GLU A 49 7.02 0.98 -8.45
C GLU A 49 7.72 1.55 -9.70
N VAL A 50 7.07 2.45 -10.43
CA VAL A 50 7.70 3.26 -11.48
C VAL A 50 8.27 4.54 -10.84
N TRP A 51 9.43 4.40 -10.20
CA TRP A 51 9.99 5.43 -9.31
C TRP A 51 10.64 6.62 -10.03
N SER A 52 11.13 6.42 -11.25
CA SER A 52 11.86 7.43 -12.01
C SER A 52 10.92 8.17 -12.97
N GLU A 53 10.93 9.51 -12.94
CA GLU A 53 10.22 10.35 -13.91
C GLU A 53 10.70 10.06 -15.35
N GLN A 54 11.96 9.65 -15.53
CA GLN A 54 12.48 9.21 -16.83
C GLN A 54 11.82 7.91 -17.28
N ASP A 55 11.72 6.91 -16.39
CA ASP A 55 11.13 5.61 -16.73
C ASP A 55 9.64 5.77 -17.10
N TYR A 56 8.91 6.64 -16.39
CA TYR A 56 7.54 7.02 -16.76
C TYR A 56 7.48 7.76 -18.11
N SER A 57 8.39 8.70 -18.37
CA SER A 57 8.43 9.45 -19.62
C SER A 57 8.73 8.55 -20.83
N ASP A 58 9.64 7.58 -20.66
CA ASP A 58 9.98 6.60 -21.68
C ASP A 58 8.80 5.68 -21.98
N LEU A 59 8.13 5.15 -20.95
CA LEU A 59 6.90 4.37 -21.09
C LEU A 59 5.81 5.19 -21.79
N LYS A 60 5.60 6.45 -21.39
CA LYS A 60 4.61 7.34 -22.01
C LYS A 60 4.89 7.61 -23.48
N ALA A 61 6.14 7.89 -23.84
CA ALA A 61 6.52 8.07 -25.24
C ALA A 61 6.27 6.79 -26.05
N LYS A 62 6.64 5.63 -25.51
CA LYS A 62 6.48 4.32 -26.14
C LYS A 62 5.00 3.94 -26.31
N LEU A 63 4.18 4.22 -25.32
CA LEU A 63 2.78 3.79 -25.24
C LEU A 63 1.79 4.77 -25.87
N ARG A 64 2.21 5.99 -26.23
CA ARG A 64 1.34 7.07 -26.75
C ARG A 64 0.38 6.66 -27.88
N GLY A 65 0.80 5.76 -28.77
CA GLY A 65 -0.03 5.30 -29.89
C GLY A 65 -1.18 4.37 -29.48
N CYS A 66 -1.05 3.65 -28.36
CA CYS A 66 -2.04 2.70 -27.88
C CYS A 66 -2.81 3.23 -26.66
N TYR A 67 -2.17 4.06 -25.84
CA TYR A 67 -2.71 4.61 -24.60
C TYR A 67 -2.56 6.14 -24.64
N PRO A 68 -3.50 6.86 -25.28
CA PRO A 68 -3.42 8.31 -25.42
C PRO A 68 -3.54 9.06 -24.08
N PHE A 69 -4.11 8.42 -23.06
CA PHE A 69 -4.30 9.01 -21.74
C PHE A 69 -3.40 8.32 -20.71
N SER A 70 -2.66 9.10 -19.94
CA SER A 70 -1.85 8.58 -18.84
C SER A 70 -1.65 9.61 -17.74
N HIS A 71 -1.45 9.10 -16.53
CA HIS A 71 -1.19 9.92 -15.36
C HIS A 71 -0.18 9.23 -14.44
N CYS A 72 0.75 10.01 -13.88
CA CYS A 72 1.68 9.56 -12.85
C CYS A 72 1.37 10.34 -11.58
N PHE A 73 1.11 9.64 -10.49
CA PHE A 73 0.81 10.27 -9.20
C PHE A 73 2.11 10.68 -8.51
N ARG A 74 2.11 11.83 -7.84
CA ARG A 74 3.28 12.33 -7.12
C ARG A 74 2.97 12.36 -5.62
N SER A 75 3.82 11.74 -4.81
CA SER A 75 3.69 11.63 -3.34
C SER A 75 5.07 11.52 -2.69
N GLY A 76 5.16 11.84 -1.40
CA GLY A 76 6.36 11.61 -0.59
C GLY A 76 7.60 12.34 -1.11
N VAL A 77 8.77 11.90 -0.65
CA VAL A 77 10.07 12.48 -1.02
C VAL A 77 10.58 11.88 -2.33
N ILE A 78 10.33 10.59 -2.55
CA ILE A 78 10.86 9.82 -3.70
C ILE A 78 9.83 9.53 -4.79
N GLY A 79 8.63 10.12 -4.72
CA GLY A 79 7.55 9.90 -5.66
C GLY A 79 6.60 8.78 -5.25
N SER A 80 5.47 8.65 -5.95
CA SER A 80 4.49 7.61 -5.62
C SER A 80 4.81 6.23 -6.25
N GLY A 81 5.58 6.21 -7.33
CA GLY A 81 5.77 4.98 -8.11
C GLY A 81 4.50 4.51 -8.84
N LEU A 82 3.38 5.24 -8.76
CA LEU A 82 2.11 4.86 -9.34
C LEU A 82 1.87 5.58 -10.66
N CYS A 83 1.58 4.82 -11.71
CA CYS A 83 1.09 5.40 -12.94
C CYS A 83 0.01 4.54 -13.60
N VAL A 84 -0.84 5.22 -14.36
CA VAL A 84 -1.92 4.62 -15.13
C VAL A 84 -1.74 4.96 -16.61
N PHE A 85 -2.01 3.99 -17.48
CA PHE A 85 -2.18 4.21 -18.92
C PHE A 85 -3.55 3.69 -19.33
N SER A 86 -4.29 4.47 -20.11
CA SER A 86 -5.65 4.14 -20.52
C SER A 86 -5.91 4.47 -21.97
N LYS A 87 -6.73 3.63 -22.60
CA LYS A 87 -7.38 3.95 -23.88
C LYS A 87 -8.49 4.98 -23.71
N PHE A 88 -9.07 5.07 -22.52
CA PHE A 88 -10.20 5.95 -22.23
C PHE A 88 -9.72 7.29 -21.64
N PRO A 89 -10.45 8.40 -21.89
CA PRO A 89 -10.16 9.67 -21.26
C PRO A 89 -10.16 9.58 -19.73
N ILE A 90 -9.10 10.09 -19.12
CA ILE A 90 -9.00 10.32 -17.68
C ILE A 90 -9.69 11.65 -17.39
N LEU A 91 -10.81 11.60 -16.66
CA LEU A 91 -11.66 12.78 -16.43
C LEU A 91 -11.21 13.62 -15.24
N ASP A 92 -10.66 12.96 -14.22
CA ASP A 92 -10.19 13.59 -12.98
C ASP A 92 -9.13 12.70 -12.33
N THR A 93 -8.39 13.24 -11.36
CA THR A 93 -7.47 12.45 -10.53
C THR A 93 -7.53 12.87 -9.07
N LEU A 94 -7.51 11.88 -8.19
CA LEU A 94 -7.41 12.11 -6.74
C LEU A 94 -6.35 11.18 -6.17
N LEU A 95 -5.52 11.69 -5.27
CA LEU A 95 -4.51 10.92 -4.56
C LEU A 95 -4.79 10.99 -3.06
N TYR A 96 -4.88 9.83 -2.43
CA TYR A 96 -5.00 9.72 -0.98
C TYR A 96 -3.75 9.05 -0.41
N GLN A 97 -2.96 9.80 0.36
CA GLN A 97 -1.79 9.27 1.07
C GLN A 97 -2.23 8.68 2.41
N TYR A 98 -1.79 7.46 2.70
CA TYR A 98 -2.13 6.81 3.96
C TYR A 98 -1.44 7.49 5.14
N SER A 99 -2.08 7.45 6.30
CA SER A 99 -1.60 8.12 7.50
C SER A 99 -0.34 7.48 8.11
N LEU A 100 -0.19 6.16 7.99
CA LEU A 100 0.96 5.39 8.50
C LEU A 100 1.66 4.66 7.37
N ASN A 101 2.98 4.82 7.27
CA ASN A 101 3.78 4.30 6.14
C ASN A 101 5.07 3.58 6.59
N GLY A 102 5.16 3.18 7.85
CA GLY A 102 6.37 2.55 8.42
C GLY A 102 7.13 3.49 9.35
N TYR A 103 8.40 3.16 9.61
CA TYR A 103 9.25 3.89 10.55
C TYR A 103 10.37 4.68 9.83
N PRO A 104 10.55 5.98 10.10
CA PRO A 104 11.55 6.81 9.42
C PRO A 104 12.99 6.38 9.67
N TYR A 105 13.25 5.72 10.82
CA TYR A 105 14.57 5.23 11.21
C TYR A 105 14.90 3.86 10.59
N MET A 106 13.93 3.17 9.98
CA MET A 106 14.15 1.91 9.27
C MET A 106 14.52 2.23 7.82
N LEU A 107 15.70 2.82 7.60
CA LEU A 107 16.14 3.31 6.29
C LEU A 107 16.15 2.24 5.19
N GLN A 108 16.39 0.99 5.58
CA GLN A 108 16.36 -0.16 4.67
C GLN A 108 14.94 -0.50 4.20
N HIS A 109 13.92 -0.05 4.93
CA HIS A 109 12.49 -0.25 4.66
C HIS A 109 11.93 1.07 4.10
N GLY A 110 12.20 1.33 2.82
CA GLY A 110 12.02 2.63 2.16
C GLY A 110 10.59 3.21 2.16
N ASP A 111 9.60 2.42 2.56
CA ASP A 111 8.17 2.71 2.58
C ASP A 111 7.79 4.05 3.23
N TRP A 112 8.51 4.49 4.27
CA TRP A 112 8.22 5.77 4.92
C TRP A 112 8.50 6.97 3.99
N PHE A 113 9.60 6.93 3.23
CA PHE A 113 10.00 8.01 2.31
C PHE A 113 9.13 8.09 1.06
N CYS A 114 8.49 6.96 0.74
CA CYS A 114 7.64 6.77 -0.41
C CYS A 114 6.31 7.52 -0.28
N GLY A 115 5.73 7.57 0.93
CA GLY A 115 4.38 8.10 1.16
C GLY A 115 3.30 7.24 0.47
N LYS A 116 3.13 5.99 0.94
CA LYS A 116 2.20 5.02 0.35
C LYS A 116 0.78 5.60 0.23
N SER A 117 0.10 5.28 -0.85
CA SER A 117 -1.10 6.02 -1.29
C SER A 117 -2.01 5.16 -2.17
N VAL A 118 -3.24 5.61 -2.39
CA VAL A 118 -4.12 5.11 -3.44
C VAL A 118 -4.44 6.24 -4.42
N GLY A 119 -4.27 5.95 -5.71
CA GLY A 119 -4.71 6.81 -6.81
C GLY A 119 -6.15 6.49 -7.22
N LEU A 120 -6.94 7.51 -7.54
CA LEU A 120 -8.27 7.38 -8.09
C LEU A 120 -8.33 8.07 -9.45
N VAL A 121 -8.83 7.35 -10.46
CA VAL A 121 -8.98 7.82 -11.83
C VAL A 121 -10.37 7.46 -12.35
N PRO A 122 -11.30 8.43 -12.47
CA PRO A 122 -12.56 8.22 -13.17
C PRO A 122 -12.32 8.16 -14.68
N ALA A 123 -12.74 7.07 -15.33
CA ALA A 123 -12.70 6.89 -16.78
C ALA A 123 -14.12 6.81 -17.40
N TRP A 124 -14.25 7.14 -18.70
CA TRP A 124 -15.54 7.38 -19.39
C TRP A 124 -16.49 6.17 -19.58
N GLY A 125 -17.80 6.43 -19.63
CA GLY A 125 -18.85 5.60 -20.29
C GLY A 125 -19.68 4.69 -19.38
N SER A 126 -19.09 4.35 -18.26
CA SER A 126 -19.70 3.91 -17.01
C SER A 126 -18.80 4.58 -15.98
N ARG A 127 -19.31 5.08 -14.86
CA ARG A 127 -18.46 5.69 -13.84
C ARG A 127 -17.63 4.57 -13.20
N LEU A 128 -16.62 4.10 -13.93
CA LEU A 128 -15.62 3.16 -13.53
C LEU A 128 -14.78 3.94 -12.55
N LEU A 129 -15.09 3.76 -11.27
CA LEU A 129 -14.16 4.16 -10.25
C LEU A 129 -13.02 3.16 -10.39
N CYS A 130 -11.92 3.59 -10.96
CA CYS A 130 -10.66 2.87 -10.87
C CYS A 130 -9.89 3.48 -9.70
N PRO A 131 -10.10 3.04 -8.44
CA PRO A 131 -9.04 3.13 -7.45
C PRO A 131 -7.87 2.30 -7.99
N THR A 132 -7.00 2.93 -8.76
CA THR A 132 -5.87 2.28 -9.39
C THR A 132 -4.63 3.15 -9.25
N PRO A 133 -3.47 2.59 -8.88
CA PRO A 133 -3.27 1.42 -8.05
C PRO A 133 -3.43 1.76 -6.56
N SER A 134 -3.83 0.79 -5.73
CA SER A 134 -3.35 0.77 -4.35
C SER A 134 -1.84 0.65 -4.44
N ARG A 135 -1.12 1.63 -3.91
CA ARG A 135 0.25 1.36 -3.53
C ARG A 135 0.19 0.37 -2.38
N GLN A 136 0.98 -0.67 -2.52
CA GLN A 136 1.58 -1.48 -1.46
C GLN A 136 1.11 -1.01 -0.10
N LEU A 137 0.20 -1.78 0.48
CA LEU A 137 0.18 -1.78 1.93
C LEU A 137 1.63 -2.04 2.38
N HIS A 138 2.02 -1.45 3.50
CA HIS A 138 3.41 -1.45 3.94
C HIS A 138 4.03 -2.84 3.83
N ALA A 139 5.16 -2.99 3.11
CA ALA A 139 5.66 -4.29 2.73
C ALA A 139 5.81 -5.25 3.93
N GLU A 140 5.46 -6.52 3.71
CA GLU A 140 5.67 -7.55 4.72
C GLU A 140 7.13 -8.02 4.65
N TYR A 141 8.00 -7.39 5.43
CA TYR A 141 9.43 -7.76 5.45
C TYR A 141 9.70 -9.06 6.23
N CYS A 142 8.79 -9.48 7.11
CA CYS A 142 8.93 -10.72 7.87
C CYS A 142 7.57 -11.20 8.39
N ARG A 143 7.13 -12.38 7.93
CA ARG A 143 5.86 -13.00 8.36
C ARG A 143 5.81 -13.33 9.85
N GLU A 144 6.90 -13.88 10.39
CA GLU A 144 6.94 -14.34 11.79
C GLU A 144 7.02 -13.18 12.80
N LYS A 145 7.58 -12.04 12.39
CA LYS A 145 7.83 -10.86 13.25
C LYS A 145 7.40 -9.60 12.54
N ASP A 146 6.12 -9.54 12.20
CA ASP A 146 5.59 -8.43 11.44
C ASP A 146 5.25 -7.23 12.33
N ALA A 147 6.25 -6.38 12.56
CA ALA A 147 6.07 -5.11 13.28
C ALA A 147 5.19 -4.10 12.51
N TYR A 148 4.83 -4.39 11.27
CA TYR A 148 4.09 -3.49 10.38
C TYR A 148 2.65 -3.93 10.11
N LEU A 149 2.20 -5.06 10.66
CA LEU A 149 0.80 -5.49 10.56
C LEU A 149 -0.19 -4.39 10.97
N PRO A 150 0.01 -3.67 12.10
CA PRO A 150 -0.90 -2.59 12.48
C PRO A 150 -0.92 -1.45 11.44
N HIS A 151 0.22 -1.13 10.82
CA HIS A 151 0.29 -0.13 9.76
C HIS A 151 -0.46 -0.59 8.52
N ARG A 152 -0.26 -1.84 8.08
CA ARG A 152 -1.00 -2.42 6.95
C ARG A 152 -2.51 -2.45 7.21
N LEU A 153 -2.94 -2.73 8.45
CA LEU A 153 -4.35 -2.73 8.83
C LEU A 153 -4.97 -1.33 8.84
N VAL A 154 -4.25 -0.32 9.34
CA VAL A 154 -4.69 1.09 9.25
C VAL A 154 -4.84 1.50 7.79
N GLN A 155 -3.85 1.19 6.95
CA GLN A 155 -3.91 1.48 5.51
C GLN A 155 -5.06 0.73 4.81
N ALA A 156 -5.29 -0.55 5.13
CA ALA A 156 -6.40 -1.34 4.58
C ALA A 156 -7.76 -0.76 5.00
N TRP A 157 -7.89 -0.32 6.25
CA TRP A 157 -9.09 0.36 6.74
C TRP A 157 -9.33 1.69 6.04
N GLU A 158 -8.29 2.53 5.90
CA GLU A 158 -8.37 3.80 5.17
C GLU A 158 -8.73 3.58 3.71
N LEU A 159 -8.13 2.60 3.04
CA LEU A 159 -8.47 2.22 1.66
C LEU A 159 -9.93 1.78 1.54
N ALA A 160 -10.40 0.95 2.49
CA ALA A 160 -11.77 0.47 2.50
C ALA A 160 -12.77 1.63 2.67
N GLN A 161 -12.48 2.57 3.58
CA GLN A 161 -13.26 3.79 3.77
C GLN A 161 -13.24 4.69 2.53
N PHE A 162 -12.04 4.93 1.97
CA PHE A 162 -11.87 5.70 0.75
C PHE A 162 -12.73 5.14 -0.39
N ILE A 163 -12.67 3.83 -0.63
CA ILE A 163 -13.48 3.15 -1.65
C ILE A 163 -14.97 3.31 -1.37
N ARG A 164 -15.43 3.13 -0.13
CA ARG A 164 -16.86 3.30 0.22
C ARG A 164 -17.36 4.71 -0.03
N HIS A 165 -16.56 5.72 0.30
CA HIS A 165 -16.98 7.12 0.14
C HIS A 165 -16.90 7.60 -1.31
N THR A 166 -15.96 7.10 -2.09
CA THR A 166 -15.78 7.47 -3.50
C THR A 166 -16.64 6.65 -4.47
N SER A 167 -17.03 5.42 -4.09
CA SER A 167 -17.80 4.52 -4.97
C SER A 167 -19.29 4.82 -5.12
N LYS A 168 -19.89 5.69 -4.29
CA LYS A 168 -21.35 5.91 -4.31
C LYS A 168 -21.90 6.40 -5.64
N ALA A 169 -21.10 7.13 -6.41
CA ALA A 169 -21.47 7.64 -7.72
C ALA A 169 -20.98 6.75 -8.86
N ALA A 170 -20.36 5.60 -8.58
CA ALA A 170 -19.79 4.71 -9.58
C ALA A 170 -20.83 3.73 -10.13
N ASP A 171 -20.61 3.27 -11.36
CA ASP A 171 -21.34 2.13 -11.93
C ASP A 171 -20.61 0.83 -11.60
N VAL A 172 -19.29 0.86 -11.76
CA VAL A 172 -18.36 -0.22 -11.49
C VAL A 172 -17.17 0.35 -10.72
N VAL A 173 -16.65 -0.42 -9.78
CA VAL A 173 -15.43 -0.09 -9.03
C VAL A 173 -14.40 -1.18 -9.32
N LEU A 174 -13.18 -0.77 -9.60
CA LEU A 174 -12.04 -1.63 -9.87
C LEU A 174 -10.83 -1.20 -9.03
N LEU A 175 -10.43 -2.03 -8.07
CA LEU A 175 -9.19 -1.86 -7.34
C LEU A 175 -8.11 -2.75 -7.95
N GLY A 176 -7.02 -2.17 -8.42
CA GLY A 176 -5.85 -2.91 -8.88
C GLY A 176 -4.59 -2.54 -8.09
N GLY A 177 -3.65 -3.47 -7.95
CA GLY A 177 -2.31 -3.20 -7.45
C GLY A 177 -1.78 -4.24 -6.48
N ASP A 178 -0.50 -4.08 -6.16
CA ASP A 178 0.17 -4.73 -5.05
C ASP A 178 -0.43 -4.30 -3.69
N LEU A 179 -1.08 -5.24 -3.00
CA LEU A 179 -1.63 -5.06 -1.66
C LEU A 179 -0.73 -5.63 -0.56
N ASN A 180 0.42 -6.25 -0.89
CA ASN A 180 1.41 -6.73 0.09
C ASN A 180 0.85 -7.61 1.22
N MET A 181 -0.25 -8.31 0.96
CA MET A 181 -0.89 -9.21 1.91
C MET A 181 -1.45 -10.42 1.19
N HIS A 182 -1.32 -11.58 1.82
CA HIS A 182 -1.87 -12.84 1.35
C HIS A 182 -3.42 -12.81 1.43
N PRO A 183 -4.16 -13.56 0.59
CA PRO A 183 -5.62 -13.51 0.57
C PRO A 183 -6.30 -13.83 1.91
N GLU A 184 -5.66 -14.68 2.72
CA GLU A 184 -6.14 -15.09 4.04
C GLU A 184 -5.82 -14.08 5.15
N ASP A 185 -5.02 -13.06 4.85
CA ASP A 185 -4.65 -12.04 5.84
C ASP A 185 -5.85 -11.18 6.20
N VAL A 186 -5.88 -10.80 7.48
CA VAL A 186 -6.97 -10.01 8.06
C VAL A 186 -7.22 -8.71 7.29
N GLY A 187 -6.17 -8.08 6.74
CA GLY A 187 -6.34 -6.85 5.96
C GLY A 187 -7.06 -7.06 4.63
N ILE A 188 -6.84 -8.18 3.93
CA ILE A 188 -7.52 -8.48 2.65
C ILE A 188 -8.97 -8.86 2.93
N ARG A 189 -9.20 -9.70 3.96
CA ARG A 189 -10.54 -10.05 4.41
C ARG A 189 -11.32 -8.82 4.85
N LEU A 190 -10.70 -7.91 5.60
CA LEU A 190 -11.28 -6.64 6.04
C LEU A 190 -11.65 -5.77 4.84
N LEU A 191 -10.70 -5.55 3.92
CA LEU A 191 -10.91 -4.73 2.74
C LEU A 191 -12.07 -5.25 1.89
N ARG A 192 -12.07 -6.55 1.56
CA ARG A 192 -13.11 -7.18 0.73
C ARG A 192 -14.46 -7.18 1.44
N GLY A 193 -14.51 -7.60 2.69
CA GLY A 193 -15.75 -7.66 3.47
C GLY A 193 -16.37 -6.27 3.68
N TRP A 194 -15.55 -5.26 4.00
CA TRP A 194 -16.04 -3.90 4.25
C TRP A 194 -16.48 -3.17 2.97
N THR A 195 -15.84 -3.46 1.83
CA THR A 195 -16.14 -2.79 0.54
C THR A 195 -17.12 -3.55 -0.34
N GLY A 196 -17.29 -4.86 -0.14
CA GLY A 196 -18.01 -5.76 -1.04
C GLY A 196 -17.27 -6.03 -2.36
N LEU A 197 -15.96 -5.75 -2.43
CA LEU A 197 -15.16 -6.05 -3.60
C LEU A 197 -14.93 -7.56 -3.73
N ARG A 198 -15.17 -8.07 -4.94
CA ARG A 198 -14.90 -9.46 -5.32
C ARG A 198 -13.54 -9.58 -5.96
N ASP A 199 -12.90 -10.72 -5.76
CA ASP A 199 -11.55 -10.99 -6.25
C ASP A 199 -11.63 -11.64 -7.64
N ALA A 200 -11.03 -11.00 -8.65
CA ALA A 200 -11.03 -11.52 -10.01
C ALA A 200 -10.40 -12.91 -10.11
N PHE A 201 -9.40 -13.22 -9.30
CA PHE A 201 -8.82 -14.57 -9.27
C PHE A 201 -9.85 -15.63 -8.87
N THR A 202 -10.61 -15.37 -7.81
CA THR A 202 -11.62 -16.33 -7.32
C THR A 202 -12.86 -16.40 -8.20
N GLU A 203 -13.18 -15.33 -8.91
CA GLU A 203 -14.41 -15.22 -9.73
C GLU A 203 -14.19 -15.57 -11.21
N ALA A 204 -12.93 -15.73 -11.65
CA ALA A 204 -12.62 -15.97 -13.05
C ALA A 204 -13.18 -17.30 -13.53
N THR A 205 -13.82 -17.30 -14.71
CA THR A 205 -14.29 -18.55 -15.34
C THR A 205 -13.11 -19.39 -15.85
N ARG A 206 -12.03 -18.73 -16.28
CA ARG A 206 -10.79 -19.35 -16.72
C ARG A 206 -9.60 -18.68 -16.05
N PHE A 207 -8.65 -19.49 -15.60
CA PHE A 207 -7.38 -19.04 -15.05
C PHE A 207 -6.21 -19.67 -15.80
N GLU A 208 -5.23 -18.86 -16.17
CA GLU A 208 -3.96 -19.31 -16.76
C GLU A 208 -2.80 -18.54 -16.12
N GLY A 209 -1.85 -19.24 -15.49
CA GLY A 209 -0.73 -18.58 -14.85
C GLY A 209 -0.12 -19.38 -13.72
N CYS A 210 0.57 -18.68 -12.83
CA CYS A 210 1.19 -19.23 -11.64
C CYS A 210 0.16 -19.88 -10.72
N LYS A 211 0.55 -21.00 -10.10
CA LYS A 211 -0.33 -21.76 -9.20
C LYS A 211 -0.88 -20.85 -8.09
N ASP A 212 -2.16 -21.04 -7.75
CA ASP A 212 -2.89 -20.27 -6.72
C ASP A 212 -2.92 -18.75 -6.97
N GLY A 213 -2.61 -18.33 -8.21
CA GLY A 213 -2.54 -16.92 -8.59
C GLY A 213 -1.34 -16.19 -7.98
N CYS A 214 -0.31 -16.92 -7.52
CA CYS A 214 0.86 -16.32 -6.89
C CYS A 214 1.56 -15.33 -7.82
N THR A 215 1.98 -14.20 -7.26
CA THR A 215 2.60 -13.10 -8.00
C THR A 215 4.05 -12.87 -7.59
N LEU A 216 4.44 -13.29 -6.40
CA LEU A 216 5.86 -13.51 -6.05
C LEU A 216 6.14 -15.01 -6.07
N VAL A 217 6.92 -15.47 -7.05
CA VAL A 217 7.15 -16.91 -7.26
C VAL A 217 8.63 -17.33 -7.13
N PRO A 218 8.93 -18.54 -6.64
CA PRO A 218 10.31 -19.01 -6.47
C PRO A 218 11.09 -19.19 -7.78
N SER A 219 10.39 -19.36 -8.90
CA SER A 219 10.98 -19.47 -10.23
C SER A 219 11.46 -18.13 -10.80
N ASN A 220 10.98 -17.01 -10.25
CA ASN A 220 11.41 -15.69 -10.66
C ASN A 220 12.81 -15.40 -10.10
N CYS A 221 13.74 -15.01 -10.96
CA CYS A 221 15.15 -14.84 -10.58
C CYS A 221 15.44 -13.56 -9.76
N PHE A 222 14.45 -12.68 -9.61
CA PHE A 222 14.56 -11.46 -8.83
C PHE A 222 13.93 -11.56 -7.43
N THR A 223 13.14 -12.60 -7.15
CA THR A 223 12.51 -12.79 -5.83
C THR A 223 13.53 -13.19 -4.76
N VAL A 224 13.30 -12.72 -3.54
CA VAL A 224 14.13 -13.04 -2.39
C VAL A 224 13.68 -14.39 -1.80
N LYS A 225 14.44 -15.45 -2.11
CA LYS A 225 14.06 -16.84 -1.74
C LYS A 225 13.85 -17.06 -0.24
N THR A 226 14.50 -16.29 0.63
CA THR A 226 14.33 -16.40 2.08
C THR A 226 12.96 -15.91 2.55
N GLU A 227 12.36 -14.93 1.86
CA GLU A 227 11.03 -14.41 2.17
C GLU A 227 9.93 -15.38 1.76
N LEU A 228 10.19 -16.23 0.75
CA LEU A 228 9.27 -17.25 0.25
C LEU A 228 9.32 -18.58 1.04
N LEU A 229 10.17 -18.71 2.08
CA LEU A 229 10.26 -19.95 2.87
C LEU A 229 8.90 -20.44 3.44
N PRO A 230 8.02 -19.56 3.96
CA PRO A 230 6.68 -19.97 4.41
C PRO A 230 5.74 -20.33 3.25
N PHE A 231 6.08 -19.94 2.03
CA PHE A 231 5.24 -20.01 0.82
C PHE A 231 5.99 -20.72 -0.32
N PRO A 232 6.19 -22.05 -0.24
CA PRO A 232 7.03 -22.78 -1.20
C PRO A 232 6.53 -22.75 -2.65
N LEU A 233 5.25 -22.39 -2.86
CA LEU A 233 4.64 -22.21 -4.18
C LEU A 233 4.60 -20.75 -4.65
N GLY A 234 5.10 -19.82 -3.82
CA GLY A 234 4.93 -18.38 -4.00
C GLY A 234 3.78 -17.82 -3.16
N ILE A 235 3.68 -16.50 -3.14
CA ILE A 235 2.66 -15.74 -2.41
C ILE A 235 1.90 -14.85 -3.40
N ARG A 236 0.57 -14.73 -3.21
CA ARG A 236 -0.29 -13.84 -3.98
C ARG A 236 -0.47 -12.53 -3.23
N ILE A 237 0.05 -11.44 -3.78
CA ILE A 237 -0.03 -10.11 -3.17
C ILE A 237 -0.49 -9.01 -4.12
N ASP A 238 -0.59 -9.27 -5.43
CA ASP A 238 -1.15 -8.35 -6.41
C ASP A 238 -2.57 -8.80 -6.79
N TYR A 239 -3.47 -7.83 -6.92
CA TYR A 239 -4.90 -8.09 -7.04
C TYR A 239 -5.55 -7.21 -8.09
N ILE A 240 -6.58 -7.78 -8.75
CA ILE A 240 -7.62 -7.01 -9.42
C ILE A 240 -8.94 -7.36 -8.73
N LEU A 241 -9.46 -6.44 -7.92
CA LEU A 241 -10.72 -6.56 -7.21
C LEU A 241 -11.78 -5.68 -7.86
N TYR A 242 -13.04 -6.11 -7.89
CA TYR A 242 -14.09 -5.34 -8.54
C TYR A 242 -15.47 -5.52 -7.90
N LYS A 243 -16.35 -4.53 -8.10
CA LYS A 243 -17.79 -4.64 -7.79
C LYS A 243 -18.60 -3.75 -8.72
N ALA A 244 -19.89 -4.07 -8.84
CA ALA A 244 -20.87 -3.16 -9.40
C ALA A 244 -21.58 -2.41 -8.25
N VAL A 245 -21.93 -1.14 -8.46
CA VAL A 245 -22.59 -0.31 -7.42
C VAL A 245 -24.04 0.06 -7.83
N SER A 246 -24.42 -0.09 -9.10
CA SER A 246 -25.73 0.35 -9.62
C SER A 246 -26.40 -0.70 -10.54
N ARG A 247 -27.08 -0.26 -11.60
CA ARG A 247 -27.81 -1.08 -12.60
C ARG A 247 -26.87 -1.85 -13.52
N PHE A 248 -25.75 -2.34 -13.00
CA PHE A 248 -24.74 -3.05 -13.76
C PHE A 248 -24.40 -4.36 -13.07
N THR A 249 -23.99 -5.34 -13.86
CA THR A 249 -23.32 -6.54 -13.43
C THR A 249 -21.93 -6.55 -14.02
N VAL A 250 -21.00 -7.11 -13.26
CA VAL A 250 -19.63 -7.35 -13.72
C VAL A 250 -19.30 -8.80 -13.47
N LYS A 251 -18.71 -9.47 -14.45
CA LYS A 251 -18.19 -10.83 -14.34
C LYS A 251 -16.76 -10.89 -14.83
N CYS A 252 -15.92 -11.68 -14.17
CA CYS A 252 -14.59 -11.98 -14.66
C CYS A 252 -14.66 -13.22 -15.56
N GLU A 253 -14.41 -13.04 -16.86
CA GLU A 253 -14.32 -14.17 -17.79
C GLU A 253 -12.99 -14.90 -17.61
N GLU A 254 -11.92 -14.14 -17.53
CA GLU A 254 -10.56 -14.67 -17.54
C GLU A 254 -9.67 -13.85 -16.62
N LEU A 255 -8.84 -14.55 -15.86
CA LEU A 255 -7.67 -13.98 -15.20
C LEU A 255 -6.41 -14.70 -15.70
N LYS A 256 -5.37 -13.94 -16.02
CA LYS A 256 -4.05 -14.46 -16.36
C LYS A 256 -2.98 -13.89 -15.45
N THR A 257 -1.94 -14.66 -15.18
CA THR A 257 -0.66 -14.09 -14.70
C THR A 257 0.45 -14.35 -15.70
N THR A 258 1.50 -13.54 -15.65
CA THR A 258 2.78 -13.98 -16.23
C THR A 258 3.33 -15.17 -15.43
N MET A 259 4.27 -15.91 -16.03
CA MET A 259 4.86 -17.12 -15.43
C MET A 259 6.39 -17.04 -15.45
N GLY A 260 6.93 -15.98 -14.88
CA GLY A 260 8.35 -15.68 -14.88
C GLY A 260 8.75 -14.97 -16.17
N THR A 261 9.55 -15.66 -17.00
CA THR A 261 10.24 -15.03 -18.12
C THR A 261 9.28 -14.36 -19.11
N ALA A 262 9.56 -13.11 -19.47
CA ALA A 262 8.76 -12.38 -20.42
C ALA A 262 8.77 -13.08 -21.80
N PRO A 263 7.67 -13.07 -22.57
CA PRO A 263 7.63 -13.72 -23.88
C PRO A 263 8.72 -13.18 -24.81
N GLY A 264 9.65 -14.06 -25.22
CA GLY A 264 10.78 -13.74 -26.10
C GLY A 264 12.00 -13.12 -25.41
N ALA A 265 12.04 -13.07 -24.08
CA ALA A 265 13.20 -12.63 -23.29
C ALA A 265 13.79 -13.78 -22.46
N ASP A 266 14.94 -13.53 -21.82
CA ASP A 266 15.60 -14.41 -20.85
C ASP A 266 15.32 -14.02 -19.39
N ILE A 267 14.60 -12.92 -19.17
CA ILE A 267 14.25 -12.38 -17.84
C ILE A 267 12.75 -12.14 -17.66
N PRO A 268 12.26 -12.19 -16.41
CA PRO A 268 10.91 -11.77 -16.08
C PRO A 268 10.76 -10.24 -16.19
N LEU A 269 9.50 -9.79 -16.34
CA LEU A 269 9.17 -8.35 -16.42
C LEU A 269 9.49 -7.61 -15.11
N SER A 270 9.29 -8.29 -13.98
CA SER A 270 9.55 -7.79 -12.64
C SER A 270 9.94 -8.93 -11.70
N ASP A 271 10.23 -8.64 -10.44
CA ASP A 271 10.20 -9.64 -9.35
C ASP A 271 8.76 -10.09 -9.02
N HIS A 272 7.77 -9.30 -9.43
CA HIS A 272 6.36 -9.69 -9.46
C HIS A 272 5.92 -10.22 -10.84
N GLU A 273 4.96 -11.13 -10.83
CA GLU A 273 4.18 -11.53 -12.00
C GLU A 273 3.02 -10.56 -12.23
N ALA A 274 2.78 -10.18 -13.49
CA ALA A 274 1.67 -9.30 -13.83
C ALA A 274 0.34 -10.01 -13.66
N VAL A 275 -0.70 -9.29 -13.22
CA VAL A 275 -2.08 -9.78 -13.12
C VAL A 275 -2.91 -9.14 -14.21
N MET A 276 -3.63 -9.95 -14.99
CA MET A 276 -4.40 -9.52 -16.15
C MET A 276 -5.83 -10.03 -16.06
N ALA A 277 -6.81 -9.14 -16.09
CA ALA A 277 -8.22 -9.51 -15.99
C ALA A 277 -9.01 -9.08 -17.22
N THR A 278 -9.89 -9.97 -17.71
CA THR A 278 -10.92 -9.64 -18.70
C THR A 278 -12.28 -9.62 -18.02
N LEU A 279 -12.85 -8.43 -17.90
CA LEU A 279 -14.12 -8.19 -17.24
C LEU A 279 -15.22 -7.91 -18.27
N HIS A 280 -16.40 -8.48 -18.04
CA HIS A 280 -17.61 -8.19 -18.81
C HIS A 280 -18.59 -7.40 -17.98
N ILE A 281 -18.93 -6.21 -18.45
CA ILE A 281 -19.81 -5.26 -17.80
C ILE A 281 -21.11 -5.20 -18.61
N GLN A 282 -22.23 -5.48 -17.95
CA GLN A 282 -23.55 -5.46 -18.58
C GLN A 282 -24.49 -4.58 -17.76
N ARG A 283 -25.35 -3.82 -18.43
CA ARG A 283 -26.44 -3.13 -17.75
C ARG A 283 -27.54 -4.14 -17.42
N GLN A 284 -28.06 -4.07 -16.20
CA GLN A 284 -29.13 -4.94 -15.73
C GLN A 284 -30.38 -4.13 -15.35
N GLY A 285 -31.54 -4.62 -15.76
CA GLY A 285 -32.83 -4.14 -15.29
C GLY A 285 -33.16 -4.75 -13.92
N ARG A 286 -32.94 -3.97 -12.85
CA ARG A 286 -33.27 -4.26 -11.43
C ARG A 286 -32.22 -5.10 -10.69
N ALA A 287 -31.72 -4.54 -9.58
CA ALA A 287 -30.78 -5.21 -8.69
C ALA A 287 -31.48 -6.29 -7.86
N ALA A 288 -30.91 -7.49 -7.80
CA ALA A 288 -31.32 -8.53 -6.86
C ALA A 288 -30.76 -8.20 -5.47
N GLY A 289 -31.61 -8.22 -4.44
CA GLY A 289 -31.19 -8.11 -3.04
C GLY A 289 -30.39 -9.35 -2.65
N ALA A 290 -29.20 -9.15 -2.09
CA ALA A 290 -28.38 -10.23 -1.53
C ALA A 290 -28.77 -10.52 -0.07
N ALA A 291 -28.64 -11.77 0.35
CA ALA A 291 -28.79 -12.19 1.75
C ALA A 291 -27.72 -11.50 2.62
N LEU A 292 -28.14 -10.67 3.57
CA LEU A 292 -27.27 -9.80 4.37
C LEU A 292 -26.70 -10.50 5.62
N ASP A 293 -27.48 -11.33 6.30
CA ASP A 293 -27.23 -11.64 7.71
C ASP A 293 -25.95 -12.46 7.96
N THR A 294 -25.66 -13.49 7.15
CA THR A 294 -24.44 -14.31 7.34
C THR A 294 -23.15 -13.54 6.99
N ALA A 295 -23.22 -12.63 6.02
CA ALA A 295 -22.05 -11.84 5.58
C ALA A 295 -21.70 -10.74 6.59
N GLU A 296 -22.71 -10.15 7.25
CA GLU A 296 -22.51 -9.12 8.27
C GLU A 296 -21.87 -9.71 9.54
N LEU A 297 -22.27 -10.92 9.96
CA LEU A 297 -21.63 -11.62 11.09
C LEU A 297 -20.15 -11.93 10.81
N ALA A 298 -19.85 -12.51 9.65
CA ALA A 298 -18.46 -12.78 9.26
C ALA A 298 -17.62 -11.49 9.19
N LEU A 299 -18.20 -10.39 8.71
CA LEU A 299 -17.53 -9.08 8.70
C LEU A 299 -17.26 -8.56 10.12
N ALA A 300 -18.19 -8.75 11.06
CA ALA A 300 -18.00 -8.33 12.45
C ALA A 300 -16.82 -9.07 13.11
N ASP A 301 -16.64 -10.36 12.81
CA ASP A 301 -15.50 -11.13 13.30
C ASP A 301 -14.17 -10.61 12.72
N VAL A 302 -14.12 -10.36 11.40
CA VAL A 302 -12.94 -9.80 10.73
C VAL A 302 -12.57 -8.42 11.27
N VAL A 303 -13.56 -7.53 11.49
CA VAL A 303 -13.32 -6.21 12.07
C VAL A 303 -12.84 -6.33 13.53
N THR A 304 -13.34 -7.33 14.28
CA THR A 304 -12.88 -7.60 15.65
C THR A 304 -11.42 -8.06 15.68
N GLU A 305 -11.04 -8.96 14.77
CA GLU A 305 -9.67 -9.41 14.60
C GLU A 305 -8.74 -8.25 14.22
N ALA A 306 -9.09 -7.48 13.18
CA ALA A 306 -8.30 -6.32 12.74
C ALA A 306 -8.12 -5.29 13.85
N ARG A 307 -9.18 -5.01 14.60
CA ARG A 307 -9.15 -4.09 15.74
C ARG A 307 -8.21 -4.57 16.83
N THR A 308 -8.16 -5.88 17.09
CA THR A 308 -7.27 -6.46 18.10
C THR A 308 -5.80 -6.24 17.73
N GLU A 309 -5.44 -6.48 16.47
CA GLU A 309 -4.09 -6.24 15.97
C GLU A 309 -3.71 -4.74 15.98
N VAL A 310 -4.66 -3.85 15.65
CA VAL A 310 -4.46 -2.40 15.78
C VAL A 310 -4.25 -2.00 17.25
N ASP A 311 -4.96 -2.60 18.20
CA ASP A 311 -4.77 -2.34 19.64
C ASP A 311 -3.40 -2.82 20.14
N VAL A 312 -2.93 -3.99 19.67
CA VAL A 312 -1.56 -4.47 19.95
C VAL A 312 -0.53 -3.44 19.44
N GLY A 313 -0.70 -2.94 18.22
CA GLY A 313 0.14 -1.88 17.65
C GLY A 313 0.08 -0.59 18.48
N LEU A 314 -1.11 -0.18 18.92
CA LEU A 314 -1.32 1.01 19.74
C LEU A 314 -0.55 0.92 21.06
N GLN A 315 -0.64 -0.22 21.75
CA GLN A 315 0.09 -0.44 22.99
C GLN A 315 1.61 -0.42 22.76
N ALA A 316 2.10 -0.99 21.66
CA ALA A 316 3.51 -0.94 21.30
C ALA A 316 3.97 0.50 21.04
N ALA A 317 3.24 1.28 20.24
CA ALA A 317 3.52 2.68 19.94
C ALA A 317 3.49 3.56 21.21
N GLN A 318 2.56 3.31 22.14
CA GLN A 318 2.50 3.99 23.43
C GLN A 318 3.75 3.74 24.28
N ARG A 319 4.24 2.49 24.33
CA ARG A 319 5.49 2.15 25.03
C ARG A 319 6.69 2.86 24.40
N GLN A 320 6.77 2.92 23.07
CA GLN A 320 7.85 3.63 22.37
C GLN A 320 7.80 5.14 22.61
N ARG A 321 6.60 5.75 22.54
CA ARG A 321 6.38 7.16 22.86
C ARG A 321 6.81 7.51 24.28
N TYR A 322 6.47 6.65 25.25
CA TYR A 322 6.89 6.83 26.65
C TYR A 322 8.41 6.70 26.81
N SER A 323 9.01 5.66 26.22
CA SER A 323 10.45 5.43 26.27
C SER A 323 11.24 6.59 25.68
N THR A 324 10.87 7.04 24.48
CA THR A 324 11.51 8.17 23.78
C THR A 324 11.30 9.49 24.51
N GLY A 325 10.11 9.73 25.08
CA GLY A 325 9.86 10.91 25.92
C GLY A 325 10.74 10.92 27.18
N ARG A 326 10.87 9.78 27.87
CA ARG A 326 11.75 9.65 29.03
C ARG A 326 13.22 9.89 28.66
N MET A 327 13.67 9.37 27.52
CA MET A 327 15.03 9.62 27.03
C MET A 327 15.27 11.10 26.73
N ALA A 328 14.31 11.80 26.13
CA ALA A 328 14.40 13.25 25.90
C ALA A 328 14.48 14.03 27.21
N VAL A 329 13.66 13.68 28.22
CA VAL A 329 13.72 14.33 29.55
C VAL A 329 15.06 14.08 30.23
N LEU A 330 15.58 12.85 30.21
CA LEU A 330 16.89 12.54 30.79
C LEU A 330 18.03 13.29 30.10
N ALA A 331 18.01 13.40 28.77
CA ALA A 331 18.98 14.18 28.02
C ALA A 331 18.90 15.68 28.35
N LEU A 332 17.70 16.21 28.50
CA LEU A 332 17.48 17.60 28.93
C LEU A 332 17.99 17.85 30.35
N LEU A 333 17.70 16.95 31.30
CA LEU A 333 18.20 17.05 32.67
C LEU A 333 19.72 17.01 32.73
N LEU A 334 20.35 16.16 31.91
CA LEU A 334 21.81 16.11 31.79
C LEU A 334 22.39 17.44 31.27
N LEU A 335 21.78 18.04 30.24
CA LEU A 335 22.19 19.34 29.72
C LEU A 335 22.00 20.46 30.75
N LEU A 336 20.90 20.44 31.51
CA LEU A 336 20.66 21.40 32.59
C LEU A 336 21.68 21.26 33.71
N LEU A 337 22.02 20.03 34.12
CA LEU A 337 23.06 19.77 35.12
C LEU A 337 24.42 20.31 34.65
N GLN A 338 24.75 20.11 33.37
CA GLN A 338 25.95 20.68 32.77
C GLN A 338 25.89 22.21 32.76
N ALA A 339 24.79 22.83 32.35
CA ALA A 339 24.65 24.29 32.38
C ALA A 339 24.83 24.87 33.79
N VAL A 340 24.24 24.24 34.81
CA VAL A 340 24.40 24.64 36.21
C VAL A 340 25.85 24.48 36.69
N ALA A 341 26.51 23.36 36.36
CA ALA A 341 27.91 23.15 36.69
C ALA A 341 28.83 24.21 36.05
N ALA A 342 28.58 24.53 34.77
CA ALA A 342 29.33 25.57 34.05
C ALA A 342 29.11 26.97 34.65
N LEU A 343 27.88 27.30 35.02
CA LEU A 343 27.56 28.55 35.73
C LEU A 343 28.21 28.60 37.11
N GLY A 344 28.23 27.49 37.86
CA GLY A 344 28.90 27.38 39.15
C GLY A 344 30.41 27.62 39.06
N THR A 345 31.07 27.08 38.03
CA THR A 345 32.48 27.41 37.75
C THR A 345 32.69 28.89 37.41
N LEU A 346 31.80 29.51 36.63
CA LEU A 346 31.88 30.93 36.28
C LEU A 346 31.62 31.85 37.49
N ALA A 347 30.76 31.43 38.42
CA ALA A 347 30.44 32.14 39.65
C ALA A 347 31.48 31.93 40.78
N GLY A 348 32.56 31.17 40.54
CA GLY A 348 33.60 30.91 41.54
C GLY A 348 33.21 29.95 42.65
N LEU A 349 32.16 29.15 42.45
CA LEU A 349 31.62 28.20 43.45
C LEU A 349 32.16 26.77 43.28
N ALA A 350 33.04 26.52 42.31
CA ALA A 350 33.53 25.19 41.97
C ALA A 350 34.86 24.84 42.66
N ALA A 351 35.01 23.56 43.04
CA ALA A 351 36.22 23.01 43.63
C ALA A 351 37.44 23.16 42.68
N GLU A 352 38.65 23.27 43.25
CA GLU A 352 39.92 23.57 42.55
C GLU A 352 40.35 22.57 41.46
N GLN A 353 39.63 21.47 41.26
CA GLN A 353 39.89 20.48 40.21
C GLN A 353 39.02 20.78 38.98
N PRO A 354 39.59 21.30 37.88
CA PRO A 354 38.80 21.58 36.68
C PRO A 354 38.33 20.27 36.05
N PHE A 355 37.01 20.15 35.83
CA PHE A 355 36.48 19.09 34.97
C PHE A 355 37.17 19.13 33.60
N PRO A 356 37.56 17.99 33.01
CA PRO A 356 38.18 17.98 31.69
C PRO A 356 37.22 18.59 30.66
N LYS A 357 37.53 19.81 30.19
CA LYS A 357 36.68 20.63 29.31
C LYS A 357 36.24 19.88 28.05
N LEU A 358 37.13 19.05 27.51
CA LEU A 358 36.85 18.21 26.35
C LEU A 358 35.76 17.17 26.66
N SER A 359 35.90 16.39 27.73
CA SER A 359 34.90 15.38 28.12
C SER A 359 33.54 16.01 28.43
N PHE A 360 33.55 17.17 29.08
CA PHE A 360 32.33 17.92 29.37
C PHE A 360 31.63 18.38 28.08
N SER A 361 32.39 18.91 27.12
CA SER A 361 31.86 19.37 25.83
C SER A 361 31.36 18.21 24.97
N LEU A 362 32.09 17.09 24.95
CA LEU A 362 31.69 15.87 24.24
C LEU A 362 30.40 15.29 24.81
N LEU A 363 30.27 15.25 26.14
CA LEU A 363 29.05 14.79 26.80
C LEU A 363 27.86 15.71 26.49
N ALA A 364 28.07 17.03 26.46
CA ALA A 364 27.03 17.98 26.08
C ALA A 364 26.60 17.80 24.62
N PHE A 365 27.54 17.63 23.70
CA PHE A 365 27.24 17.37 22.29
C PHE A 365 26.45 16.06 22.11
N LEU A 366 26.85 14.99 22.80
CA LEU A 366 26.12 13.73 22.79
C LEU A 366 24.71 13.89 23.36
N ALA A 367 24.56 14.60 24.48
CA ALA A 367 23.27 14.86 25.10
C ALA A 367 22.33 15.68 24.20
N VAL A 368 22.86 16.67 23.46
CA VAL A 368 22.10 17.40 22.42
C VAL A 368 21.67 16.44 21.30
N GLY A 369 22.56 15.59 20.80
CA GLY A 369 22.23 14.60 19.77
C GLY A 369 21.13 13.63 20.21
N VAL A 370 21.22 13.10 21.44
CA VAL A 370 20.20 12.23 22.04
C VAL A 370 18.88 12.99 22.23
N LEU A 371 18.92 14.24 22.70
CA LEU A 371 17.72 15.06 22.87
C LEU A 371 17.00 15.27 21.54
N LEU A 372 17.72 15.63 20.48
CA LEU A 372 17.14 15.85 19.15
C LEU A 372 16.53 14.57 18.58
N LEU A 373 17.27 13.45 18.63
CA LEU A 373 16.79 12.16 18.15
C LEU A 373 15.57 11.67 18.94
N ALA A 374 15.65 11.69 20.28
CA ALA A 374 14.58 11.24 21.15
C ALA A 374 13.33 12.11 21.00
N THR A 375 13.48 13.43 20.82
CA THR A 375 12.36 14.33 20.55
C THR A 375 11.72 14.04 19.19
N GLY A 376 12.53 13.84 18.14
CA GLY A 376 12.04 13.47 16.82
C GLY A 376 11.25 12.15 16.84
N LEU A 377 11.78 11.11 17.50
CA LEU A 377 11.10 9.84 17.69
C LEU A 377 9.83 9.97 18.54
N HIS A 378 9.86 10.79 19.60
CA HIS A 378 8.69 11.04 20.43
C HIS A 378 7.55 11.70 19.64
N LEU A 379 7.87 12.68 18.78
CA LEU A 379 6.88 13.31 17.90
C LEU A 379 6.32 12.30 16.89
N PHE A 380 7.18 11.48 16.28
CA PHE A 380 6.75 10.41 15.39
C PHE A 380 5.79 9.44 16.07
N HIS A 381 6.18 8.85 17.21
CA HIS A 381 5.31 7.92 17.94
C HIS A 381 4.06 8.59 18.53
N THR A 382 4.08 9.91 18.72
CA THR A 382 2.86 10.68 19.07
C THR A 382 1.86 10.72 17.92
N ILE A 383 2.33 10.89 16.69
CA ILE A 383 1.48 10.82 15.48
C ILE A 383 0.98 9.38 15.31
N GLU A 384 1.87 8.39 15.43
CA GLU A 384 1.55 6.97 15.32
C GLU A 384 0.42 6.55 16.29
N VAL A 385 0.56 6.89 17.59
CA VAL A 385 -0.46 6.63 18.61
C VAL A 385 -1.80 7.27 18.23
N LYS A 386 -1.79 8.52 17.74
CA LYS A 386 -3.03 9.20 17.34
C LYS A 386 -3.72 8.51 16.18
N MET A 387 -2.98 8.05 15.17
CA MET A 387 -3.56 7.39 13.99
C MET A 387 -4.08 5.99 14.33
N LEU A 388 -3.33 5.22 15.12
CA LEU A 388 -3.77 3.90 15.60
C LEU A 388 -5.01 4.02 16.49
N GLN A 389 -5.01 4.95 17.44
CA GLN A 389 -6.16 5.19 18.31
C GLN A 389 -7.39 5.63 17.52
N GLY A 390 -7.24 6.57 16.58
CA GLY A 390 -8.36 7.02 15.74
C GLY A 390 -8.93 5.88 14.89
N THR A 391 -8.09 5.01 14.36
CA THR A 391 -8.53 3.83 13.58
C THR A 391 -9.24 2.81 14.47
N GLU A 392 -8.72 2.52 15.66
CA GLU A 392 -9.34 1.63 16.64
C GLU A 392 -10.74 2.14 17.04
N GLU A 393 -10.89 3.44 17.27
CA GLU A 393 -12.17 4.09 17.58
C GLU A 393 -13.16 3.96 16.42
N GLN A 394 -12.71 4.16 15.17
CA GLN A 394 -13.54 3.96 13.97
C GLN A 394 -14.00 2.50 13.83
N MET A 395 -13.09 1.54 14.02
CA MET A 395 -13.44 0.11 13.99
C MET A 395 -14.41 -0.27 15.10
N ARG A 396 -14.26 0.31 16.30
CA ARG A 396 -15.21 0.13 17.40
C ARG A 396 -16.60 0.66 17.05
N MET A 397 -16.68 1.84 16.43
CA MET A 397 -17.96 2.39 15.94
C MET A 397 -18.59 1.49 14.88
N ALA A 398 -17.79 1.01 13.93
CA ALA A 398 -18.23 0.07 12.91
C ALA A 398 -18.80 -1.23 13.49
N LEU A 399 -18.15 -1.80 14.51
CA LEU A 399 -18.62 -3.01 15.19
C LEU A 399 -19.97 -2.82 15.89
N ARG A 400 -20.22 -1.64 16.48
CA ARG A 400 -21.53 -1.32 17.06
C ARG A 400 -22.61 -1.36 16.00
N VAL A 401 -22.37 -0.68 14.87
CA VAL A 401 -23.33 -0.66 13.76
C VAL A 401 -23.58 -2.05 13.17
N LEU A 402 -22.55 -2.90 13.06
CA LEU A 402 -22.71 -4.27 12.56
C LEU A 402 -23.48 -5.18 13.54
N ARG A 403 -23.41 -4.91 14.85
CA ARG A 403 -24.08 -5.72 15.88
C ARG A 403 -25.48 -5.21 16.26
N GLU A 404 -25.76 -3.94 16.01
CA GLU A 404 -27.04 -3.28 16.32
C GLU A 404 -28.02 -3.26 15.16
N ARG A 405 -27.62 -3.72 13.95
CA ARG A 405 -28.54 -3.89 12.83
C ARG A 405 -29.45 -5.10 13.08
N PRO A 406 -30.78 -4.92 13.03
CA PRO A 406 -31.76 -5.95 13.37
C PRO A 406 -31.80 -7.10 12.36
#